data_AF-A0A3M2CEQ8-F1
#
_entry.id   AF-A0A3M2CEQ8-F1
#
_cell.length_a   1.000
_cell.length_b   1.000
_cell.length_c   1.000
_cell.angle_alpha   90.00
_cell.angle_beta   90.00
_cell.angle_gamma   90.00
#
_symmetry.space_group_name_H-M   'P 1'
#
loop_
_entity.id
_entity.type
_entity.pdbx_description
1 polymer ?
#
loop_
_entity_poly.entity_id
_entity_poly.type
_entity_poly.pdbx_seq_one_letter_code
_entity_poly.pdbx_strand_id
1 'polypeptide(L)'
;MRAAATEVGVRSDNPGMVPGMVVGEDRPCPKCGYNVRGLAVGKPCPNCGRPIFFGLSALPDHRLADMPYWYISTQSAAAWLLFAGAMAAGAAMGAWDALQPVRPTAQMLAAVAWVMGVALLSAPRPVSRQERAKVEQEPAWLRTLAVGSQSLWVIAAGLALAPMPGSLTDLPMWLAIAAGVGLVPTMALMARAADFVGDPDRGKRLNALVLFLAVCLALWMMGLRVRVSLPLPSFGMLMNGTPLLMWVMIGGGAYALWNFYQLATTTTWAIQIARRQDEHVRNLRERFAQDRAEGAGAADREGFGGPVEPPIGSMMGIKPKRP
;
A
#
# COMPACT_ATOMS: atom_id res chain seq x y z
N MET A 1 -38.64 54.92 10.16
CA MET A 1 -37.21 54.60 10.32
C MET A 1 -37.07 53.26 11.05
N ARG A 2 -37.09 52.14 10.32
CA ARG A 2 -36.78 50.81 10.85
C ARG A 2 -35.61 50.27 10.03
N ALA A 3 -34.46 50.09 10.69
CA ALA A 3 -33.23 49.59 10.08
C ALA A 3 -33.41 48.09 9.77
N ALA A 4 -33.27 47.72 8.50
CA ALA A 4 -33.19 46.35 8.06
C ALA A 4 -31.74 45.88 8.24
N ALA A 5 -31.52 44.99 9.22
CA ALA A 5 -30.25 44.30 9.38
C ALA A 5 -30.18 43.18 8.33
N THR A 6 -29.31 43.37 7.34
CA THR A 6 -29.00 42.39 6.32
C THR A 6 -28.14 41.30 6.95
N GLU A 7 -28.73 40.14 7.24
CA GLU A 7 -27.97 38.94 7.57
C GLU A 7 -27.16 38.52 6.34
N VAL A 8 -25.86 38.83 6.36
CA VAL A 8 -24.88 38.31 5.40
C VAL A 8 -24.74 36.82 5.68
N GLY A 9 -25.56 36.01 5.01
CA GLY A 9 -25.46 34.56 5.00
C GLY A 9 -24.11 34.14 4.42
N VAL A 10 -23.15 33.83 5.29
CA VAL A 10 -21.89 33.19 4.92
C VAL A 10 -22.22 31.81 4.38
N ARG A 11 -22.31 31.71 3.05
CA ARG A 11 -22.52 30.46 2.32
C ARG A 11 -21.28 29.59 2.51
N SER A 12 -21.36 28.68 3.49
CA SER A 12 -20.32 27.68 3.76
C SER A 12 -20.40 26.57 2.71
N ASP A 13 -19.90 26.83 1.51
CA ASP A 13 -19.81 25.86 0.40
C ASP A 13 -18.66 24.87 0.62
N ASN A 14 -18.64 24.20 1.77
CA ASN A 14 -17.72 23.09 2.05
C ASN A 14 -18.55 21.79 2.03
N PRO A 15 -18.72 21.14 0.87
CA PRO A 15 -19.74 20.09 0.63
C PRO A 15 -19.54 18.78 1.40
N GLY A 16 -18.58 18.71 2.34
CA GLY A 16 -18.32 17.53 3.18
C GLY A 16 -18.57 17.73 4.67
N MET A 17 -18.93 18.93 5.13
CA MET A 17 -19.10 19.20 6.56
C MET A 17 -20.60 19.23 6.86
N VAL A 18 -21.15 18.13 7.39
CA VAL A 18 -22.54 18.12 7.88
C VAL A 18 -22.57 18.94 9.18
N PRO A 19 -23.12 20.16 9.17
CA PRO A 19 -23.14 20.99 10.36
C PRO A 19 -23.99 20.29 11.42
N GLY A 20 -23.47 20.17 12.65
CA GLY A 20 -24.20 19.56 13.77
C GLY A 20 -23.89 18.08 14.05
N MET A 21 -23.01 17.42 13.29
CA MET A 21 -22.51 16.10 13.69
C MET A 21 -21.76 16.22 15.02
N VAL A 22 -22.13 15.40 16.01
CA VAL A 22 -21.48 15.37 17.34
C VAL A 22 -20.32 14.38 17.33
N VAL A 23 -19.18 14.76 17.91
CA VAL A 23 -18.01 13.89 18.03
C VAL A 23 -18.31 12.77 19.03
N GLY A 24 -18.47 11.54 18.54
CA GLY A 24 -18.78 10.38 19.39
C GLY A 24 -17.58 9.84 20.18
N GLU A 25 -16.36 10.04 19.69
CA GLU A 25 -15.12 9.45 20.20
C GLU A 25 -14.26 10.45 20.97
N ASP A 26 -13.43 9.98 21.90
CA ASP A 26 -12.44 10.82 22.58
C ASP A 26 -11.39 11.32 21.58
N ARG A 27 -11.38 12.64 21.33
CA ARG A 27 -10.44 13.27 20.41
C ARG A 27 -9.85 14.52 21.03
N PRO A 28 -8.52 14.67 21.07
CA PRO A 28 -7.90 15.88 21.57
C PRO A 28 -7.98 17.00 20.52
N CYS A 29 -8.29 18.22 20.97
CA CYS A 29 -8.24 19.42 20.16
C CYS A 29 -6.81 19.63 19.61
N PRO A 30 -6.64 19.91 18.31
CA PRO A 30 -5.31 20.03 17.70
C PRO A 30 -4.49 21.25 18.18
N LYS A 31 -5.10 22.20 18.89
CA LYS A 31 -4.41 23.37 19.45
C LYS A 31 -4.00 23.20 20.92
N CYS A 32 -4.88 22.64 21.75
CA CYS A 32 -4.68 22.61 23.20
C CYS A 32 -4.75 21.22 23.85
N GLY A 33 -5.07 20.17 23.08
CA GLY A 33 -5.18 18.81 23.60
C GLY A 33 -6.48 18.49 24.35
N TYR A 34 -7.36 19.46 24.62
CA TYR A 34 -8.65 19.23 25.30
C TYR A 34 -9.51 18.19 24.57
N ASN A 35 -10.11 17.24 25.29
CA ASN A 35 -10.97 16.21 24.70
C ASN A 35 -12.30 16.81 24.23
N VAL A 36 -12.61 16.68 22.94
CA VAL A 36 -13.75 17.33 22.30
C VAL A 36 -14.90 16.36 21.99
N ARG A 37 -14.93 15.21 22.67
CA ARG A 37 -16.08 14.30 22.65
C ARG A 37 -17.34 15.04 23.09
N GLY A 38 -18.44 14.80 22.38
CA GLY A 38 -19.73 15.46 22.62
C GLY A 38 -19.84 16.87 22.04
N LEU A 39 -18.77 17.44 21.48
CA LEU A 39 -18.84 18.74 20.81
C LEU A 39 -19.33 18.56 19.37
N ALA A 40 -20.16 19.47 18.86
CA ALA A 40 -20.56 19.46 17.45
C ALA A 40 -19.42 19.96 16.54
N VAL A 41 -19.26 19.35 15.36
CA VAL A 41 -18.32 19.81 14.33
C VAL A 41 -18.63 21.26 13.96
N GLY A 42 -17.59 22.09 13.90
CA GLY A 42 -17.67 23.53 13.66
C GLY A 42 -17.80 24.38 14.93
N LYS A 43 -18.14 23.79 16.09
CA LYS A 43 -18.17 24.55 17.36
C LYS A 43 -16.74 24.89 17.83
N PRO A 44 -16.55 26.05 18.49
CA PRO A 44 -15.27 26.41 19.08
C PRO A 44 -14.92 25.48 20.24
N CYS A 45 -13.66 25.06 20.31
CA CYS A 45 -13.13 24.33 21.45
C CYS A 45 -13.31 25.17 22.73
N PRO A 46 -13.91 24.63 23.81
CA PRO A 46 -14.21 25.40 25.03
C PRO A 46 -12.94 25.87 25.77
N ASN A 47 -11.79 25.22 25.55
CA ASN A 47 -10.54 25.61 26.18
C ASN A 47 -9.81 26.71 25.39
N CYS A 48 -9.65 26.55 24.06
CA CYS A 48 -8.76 27.41 23.27
C CYS A 48 -9.46 28.28 22.21
N GLY A 49 -10.79 28.21 22.13
CA GLY A 49 -11.64 28.93 21.18
C GLY A 49 -11.51 28.49 19.72
N ARG A 50 -10.58 27.60 19.38
CA ARG A 50 -10.35 27.19 17.99
C ARG A 50 -11.57 26.39 17.47
N PRO A 51 -12.19 26.79 16.34
CA PRO A 51 -13.26 26.02 15.73
C PRO A 51 -12.76 24.62 15.36
N ILE A 52 -13.56 23.62 15.68
CA ILE A 52 -13.18 22.23 15.44
C ILE A 52 -13.73 21.79 14.09
N PHE A 53 -12.88 21.88 13.10
CA PHE A 53 -13.14 21.31 11.79
C PHE A 53 -12.61 19.89 11.77
N PHE A 54 -13.51 18.92 11.78
CA PHE A 54 -13.16 17.58 11.32
C PHE A 54 -13.29 17.63 9.82
N GLY A 55 -12.17 17.86 9.14
CA GLY A 55 -12.07 17.41 7.76
C GLY A 55 -12.29 15.90 7.75
N LEU A 56 -12.79 15.36 6.64
CA LEU A 56 -12.76 13.92 6.35
C LEU A 56 -11.38 13.28 6.62
N SER A 57 -10.32 14.09 6.67
CA SER A 57 -8.97 13.79 7.14
C SER A 57 -8.83 13.37 8.61
N ALA A 58 -9.90 13.35 9.40
CA ALA A 58 -9.89 12.82 10.76
C ALA A 58 -10.34 11.34 10.83
N LEU A 59 -10.51 10.66 9.69
CA LEU A 59 -10.47 9.20 9.64
C LEU A 59 -9.02 8.77 9.91
N PRO A 60 -8.75 7.98 10.98
CA PRO A 60 -7.41 7.55 11.36
C PRO A 60 -6.66 6.72 10.29
N ASP A 61 -7.36 6.32 9.24
CA ASP A 61 -6.81 5.48 8.19
C ASP A 61 -6.16 6.37 7.13
N HIS A 62 -4.86 6.61 7.26
CA HIS A 62 -4.03 7.04 6.14
C HIS A 62 -4.16 5.99 5.03
N ARG A 63 -5.09 6.21 4.10
CA ARG A 63 -5.31 5.30 2.98
C ARG A 63 -4.30 5.61 1.89
N LEU A 64 -4.05 4.62 1.03
CA LEU A 64 -3.19 4.81 -0.14
C LEU A 64 -3.59 6.03 -0.98
N ALA A 65 -4.89 6.37 -1.05
CA ALA A 65 -5.40 7.51 -1.82
C ALA A 65 -4.88 8.88 -1.34
N ASP A 66 -4.47 9.01 -0.07
CA ASP A 66 -3.97 10.27 0.49
C ASP A 66 -2.45 10.44 0.29
N MET A 67 -1.78 9.43 -0.27
CA MET A 67 -0.34 9.45 -0.48
C MET A 67 0.07 10.29 -1.70
N PRO A 68 1.31 10.80 -1.74
CA PRO A 68 1.80 11.49 -2.93
C PRO A 68 1.77 10.56 -4.15
N TYR A 69 1.42 11.12 -5.31
CA TYR A 69 1.27 10.40 -6.59
C TYR A 69 2.42 9.44 -6.91
N TRP A 70 3.68 9.88 -6.71
CA TRP A 70 4.85 9.04 -6.99
C TRP A 70 4.81 7.73 -6.19
N TYR A 71 4.39 7.78 -4.92
CA TYR A 71 4.34 6.60 -4.06
C TYR A 71 3.24 5.64 -4.51
N ILE A 72 2.04 6.15 -4.82
CA ILE A 72 0.93 5.35 -5.36
C ILE A 72 1.35 4.67 -6.67
N SER A 73 2.06 5.41 -7.56
CA SER A 73 2.57 4.86 -8.81
C SER A 73 3.60 3.74 -8.59
N THR A 74 4.49 3.90 -7.61
CA THR A 74 5.46 2.86 -7.22
C THR A 74 4.76 1.62 -6.68
N GLN A 75 3.73 1.77 -5.84
CA GLN A 75 2.97 0.65 -5.29
C GLN A 75 2.17 -0.11 -6.36
N SER A 76 1.62 0.60 -7.36
CA SER A 76 0.97 -0.04 -8.50
C SER A 76 1.96 -0.81 -9.38
N ALA A 77 3.11 -0.22 -9.69
CA ALA A 77 4.18 -0.91 -10.42
C ALA A 77 4.66 -2.15 -9.67
N ALA A 78 4.82 -2.06 -8.35
CA ALA A 78 5.17 -3.17 -7.48
C ALA A 78 4.16 -4.33 -7.58
N ALA A 79 2.87 -4.03 -7.47
CA ALA A 79 1.81 -5.03 -7.54
C ALA A 79 1.74 -5.72 -8.92
N TRP A 80 1.93 -4.97 -10.01
CA TRP A 80 2.01 -5.54 -11.36
C TRP A 80 3.25 -6.40 -11.58
N LEU A 81 4.42 -5.99 -11.06
CA LEU A 81 5.65 -6.79 -11.12
C LEU A 81 5.53 -8.10 -10.34
N LEU A 82 4.89 -8.07 -9.16
CA LEU A 82 4.61 -9.27 -8.38
C LEU A 82 3.69 -10.24 -9.14
N PHE A 83 2.59 -9.73 -9.71
CA PHE A 83 1.68 -10.52 -10.51
C PHE A 83 2.37 -11.12 -11.75
N ALA A 84 3.07 -10.29 -12.54
CA ALA A 84 3.76 -10.73 -13.75
C ALA A 84 4.88 -11.72 -13.45
N GLY A 85 5.68 -11.46 -12.40
CA GLY A 85 6.74 -12.36 -11.94
C GLY A 85 6.19 -13.72 -11.50
N ALA A 86 5.11 -13.74 -10.71
CA ALA A 86 4.47 -14.98 -10.29
C ALA A 86 3.85 -15.76 -11.46
N MET A 87 3.18 -15.07 -12.40
CA MET A 87 2.64 -15.68 -13.61
C MET A 87 3.74 -16.27 -14.49
N ALA A 88 4.82 -15.54 -14.71
CA ALA A 88 5.96 -15.99 -15.50
C ALA A 88 6.66 -17.20 -14.86
N ALA A 89 6.82 -17.20 -13.53
CA ALA A 89 7.37 -18.34 -12.80
C ALA A 89 6.46 -19.57 -12.93
N GLY A 90 5.15 -19.40 -12.74
CA GLY A 90 4.17 -20.48 -12.91
C GLY A 90 4.15 -21.05 -14.33
N ALA A 91 4.20 -20.20 -15.35
CA ALA A 91 4.28 -20.62 -16.75
C ALA A 91 5.60 -21.36 -17.04
N ALA A 92 6.73 -20.87 -16.54
CA ALA A 92 8.03 -21.54 -16.69
C ALA A 92 8.08 -22.91 -16.02
N MET A 93 7.34 -23.09 -14.92
CA MET A 93 7.20 -24.40 -14.24
C MET A 93 6.22 -25.33 -14.96
N GLY A 94 5.08 -24.81 -15.44
CA GLY A 94 4.02 -25.61 -16.08
C GLY A 94 4.36 -26.07 -17.49
N ALA A 95 5.10 -25.27 -18.26
CA ALA A 95 5.55 -25.62 -19.60
C ALA A 95 6.95 -26.26 -19.60
N TRP A 96 7.19 -27.16 -18.63
CA TRP A 96 8.51 -27.72 -18.32
C TRP A 96 9.24 -28.26 -19.55
N ASP A 97 8.56 -29.10 -20.34
CA ASP A 97 9.15 -29.74 -21.53
C ASP A 97 9.28 -28.79 -22.72
N ALA A 98 8.31 -27.90 -22.91
CA ALA A 98 8.30 -26.97 -24.04
C ALA A 98 9.35 -25.85 -23.90
N LEU A 99 9.72 -25.47 -22.68
CA LEU A 99 10.62 -24.35 -22.41
C LEU A 99 12.04 -24.75 -22.03
N GLN A 100 12.42 -26.05 -22.05
CA GLN A 100 13.74 -26.52 -21.61
C GLN A 100 14.93 -25.62 -22.02
N PRO A 101 15.12 -25.22 -23.29
CA PRO A 101 16.29 -24.42 -23.68
C PRO A 101 16.30 -22.99 -23.14
N VAL A 102 15.13 -22.42 -22.84
CA VAL A 102 14.99 -21.02 -22.37
C VAL A 102 14.52 -20.92 -20.92
N ARG A 103 14.20 -22.05 -20.27
CA ARG A 103 13.60 -22.09 -18.94
C ARG A 103 14.45 -21.39 -17.89
N PRO A 104 15.78 -21.63 -17.77
CA PRO A 104 16.57 -20.97 -16.74
C PRO A 104 16.58 -19.44 -16.90
N THR A 105 16.65 -18.95 -18.15
CA THR A 105 16.54 -17.52 -18.47
C THR A 105 15.16 -16.96 -18.11
N ALA A 106 14.08 -17.68 -18.46
CA ALA A 106 12.72 -17.27 -18.12
C ALA A 106 12.50 -17.23 -16.59
N GLN A 107 13.01 -18.22 -15.86
CA GLN A 107 12.98 -18.27 -14.40
C GLN A 107 13.77 -17.12 -13.77
N MET A 108 14.94 -16.79 -14.33
CA MET A 108 15.74 -15.65 -13.89
C MET A 108 14.98 -14.33 -14.07
N LEU A 109 14.39 -14.10 -15.24
CA LEU A 109 13.59 -12.89 -15.49
C LEU A 109 12.37 -12.80 -14.57
N ALA A 110 11.67 -13.92 -14.35
CA ALA A 110 10.54 -14.00 -13.43
C ALA A 110 10.97 -13.69 -11.98
N ALA A 111 12.10 -14.24 -11.54
CA ALA A 111 12.66 -14.00 -10.21
C ALA A 111 13.08 -12.53 -10.02
N VAL A 112 13.69 -11.91 -11.04
CA VAL A 112 14.06 -10.50 -11.00
C VAL A 112 12.81 -9.62 -10.93
N ALA A 113 11.80 -9.86 -11.77
CA ALA A 113 10.53 -9.13 -11.72
C ALA A 113 9.86 -9.27 -10.33
N TRP A 114 9.83 -10.47 -9.77
CA TRP A 114 9.30 -10.76 -8.44
C TRP A 114 10.05 -9.96 -7.36
N VAL A 115 11.37 -10.05 -7.30
CA VAL A 115 12.19 -9.39 -6.27
C VAL A 115 12.10 -7.86 -6.39
N MET A 116 12.09 -7.31 -7.60
CA MET A 116 11.83 -5.89 -7.81
C MET A 116 10.44 -5.49 -7.29
N GLY A 117 9.42 -6.30 -7.56
CA GLY A 117 8.08 -6.10 -7.02
C GLY A 117 8.06 -6.07 -5.48
N VAL A 118 8.72 -7.02 -4.82
CA VAL A 118 8.85 -7.06 -3.35
C VAL A 118 9.62 -5.85 -2.82
N ALA A 119 10.70 -5.45 -3.48
CA ALA A 119 11.52 -4.31 -3.07
C ALA A 119 10.77 -2.98 -3.19
N LEU A 120 10.03 -2.77 -4.28
CA LEU A 120 9.21 -1.57 -4.47
C LEU A 120 8.02 -1.53 -3.50
N LEU A 121 7.37 -2.68 -3.25
CA LEU A 121 6.31 -2.80 -2.24
C LEU A 121 6.84 -2.47 -0.84
N SER A 122 8.08 -2.83 -0.55
CA SER A 122 8.79 -2.56 0.71
C SER A 122 9.23 -1.09 0.89
N ALA A 123 9.01 -0.22 -0.11
CA ALA A 123 9.44 1.16 -0.03
C ALA A 123 8.81 1.87 1.19
N PRO A 124 9.61 2.59 1.99
CA PRO A 124 9.12 3.25 3.19
C PRO A 124 8.03 4.26 2.84
N ARG A 125 6.91 4.19 3.58
CA ARG A 125 5.79 5.12 3.43
C ARG A 125 6.27 6.56 3.67
N PRO A 126 5.89 7.53 2.82
CA PRO A 126 6.22 8.93 3.03
C PRO A 126 5.33 9.53 4.13
N VAL A 127 5.70 9.31 5.39
CA VAL A 127 5.01 9.88 6.56
C VAL A 127 5.64 11.21 6.98
N SER A 128 4.81 12.20 7.31
CA SER A 128 5.31 13.45 7.87
C SER A 128 5.96 13.22 9.24
N ARG A 129 6.87 14.11 9.65
CA ARG A 129 7.61 13.96 10.92
C ARG A 129 6.69 13.88 12.15
N GLN A 130 5.55 14.56 12.10
CA GLN A 130 4.55 14.54 13.19
C GLN A 130 3.73 13.24 13.20
N GLU A 131 3.45 12.66 12.04
CA GLU A 131 2.71 11.39 11.91
C GLU A 131 3.57 10.17 12.25
N ARG A 132 4.90 10.24 12.06
CA ARG A 132 5.82 9.15 12.41
C ARG A 132 5.73 8.70 13.86
N ALA A 133 5.31 9.57 14.78
CA ALA A 133 5.16 9.25 16.19
C ALA A 133 3.85 8.50 16.51
N LYS A 134 2.88 8.49 15.59
CA LYS A 134 1.55 7.89 15.79
C LYS A 134 1.32 6.62 14.98
N VAL A 135 1.90 6.55 13.77
CA VAL A 135 1.78 5.36 12.93
C VAL A 135 2.80 4.34 13.41
N GLU A 136 2.35 3.16 13.85
CA GLU A 136 3.22 2.00 14.01
C GLU A 136 3.92 1.75 12.69
N GLN A 137 5.17 2.20 12.60
CA GLN A 137 5.95 1.99 11.40
C GLN A 137 6.15 0.50 11.24
N GLU A 138 5.90 0.01 10.02
CA GLU A 138 6.29 -1.35 9.67
C GLU A 138 7.75 -1.55 10.07
N PRO A 139 8.04 -2.59 10.86
CA PRO A 139 9.37 -2.76 11.38
C PRO A 139 10.32 -3.01 10.21
N ALA A 140 11.43 -2.26 10.17
CA ALA A 140 12.40 -2.34 9.07
C ALA A 140 12.92 -3.77 8.83
N TRP A 141 13.02 -4.57 9.90
CA TRP A 141 13.44 -5.97 9.81
C TRP A 141 12.54 -6.81 8.91
N LEU A 142 11.21 -6.56 8.89
CA LEU A 142 10.28 -7.33 8.06
C LEU A 142 10.54 -7.10 6.58
N ARG A 143 10.82 -5.83 6.20
CA ARG A 143 11.16 -5.46 4.82
C ARG A 143 12.48 -6.07 4.40
N THR A 144 13.51 -5.99 5.26
CA THR A 144 14.82 -6.58 5.00
C THR A 144 14.73 -8.10 4.87
N LEU A 145 13.97 -8.78 5.73
CA LEU A 145 13.75 -10.23 5.63
C LEU A 145 12.99 -10.60 4.36
N ALA A 146 11.92 -9.87 4.00
CA ALA A 146 11.17 -10.12 2.77
C ALA A 146 12.07 -9.96 1.54
N VAL A 147 12.73 -8.81 1.35
CA VAL A 147 13.58 -8.58 0.17
C VAL A 147 14.81 -9.50 0.17
N GLY A 148 15.47 -9.68 1.32
CA GLY A 148 16.66 -10.50 1.45
C GLY A 148 16.39 -11.98 1.16
N SER A 149 15.32 -12.53 1.72
CA SER A 149 14.94 -13.93 1.46
C SER A 149 14.47 -14.16 0.03
N GLN A 150 13.72 -13.21 -0.57
CA GLN A 150 13.25 -13.37 -1.94
C GLN A 150 14.38 -13.17 -2.98
N SER A 151 15.42 -12.41 -2.66
CA SER A 151 16.63 -12.31 -3.51
C SER A 151 17.30 -13.67 -3.75
N LEU A 152 17.09 -14.65 -2.88
CA LEU A 152 17.61 -16.00 -3.04
C LEU A 152 17.03 -16.71 -4.29
N TRP A 153 15.83 -16.33 -4.77
CA TRP A 153 15.30 -16.84 -6.04
C TRP A 153 16.18 -16.44 -7.24
N VAL A 154 16.64 -15.19 -7.25
CA VAL A 154 17.51 -14.67 -8.33
C VAL A 154 18.87 -15.34 -8.27
N ILE A 155 19.44 -15.51 -7.07
CA ILE A 155 20.72 -16.20 -6.89
C ILE A 155 20.58 -17.66 -7.33
N ALA A 156 19.52 -18.36 -6.92
CA ALA A 156 19.26 -19.74 -7.32
C ALA A 156 19.13 -19.89 -8.85
N ALA A 157 18.34 -19.03 -9.50
CA ALA A 157 18.18 -19.05 -10.95
C ALA A 157 19.49 -18.71 -11.70
N GLY A 158 20.29 -17.78 -11.17
CA GLY A 158 21.61 -17.45 -11.71
C GLY A 158 22.61 -18.58 -11.59
N LEU A 159 22.65 -19.27 -10.45
CA LEU A 159 23.50 -20.45 -10.27
C LEU A 159 23.07 -21.61 -11.18
N ALA A 160 21.77 -21.78 -11.44
CA ALA A 160 21.26 -22.78 -12.37
C ALA A 160 21.67 -22.53 -13.84
N LEU A 161 22.08 -21.31 -14.20
CA LEU A 161 22.62 -20.95 -15.51
C LEU A 161 24.14 -21.18 -15.61
N ALA A 162 24.84 -21.29 -14.48
CA ALA A 162 26.29 -21.40 -14.44
C ALA A 162 26.75 -22.87 -14.38
N PRO A 163 27.85 -23.24 -15.04
CA PRO A 163 28.49 -24.53 -14.80
C PRO A 163 29.00 -24.57 -13.35
N MET A 164 28.48 -25.51 -12.56
CA MET A 164 28.87 -25.68 -11.16
C MET A 164 29.68 -26.98 -10.97
N PRO A 165 30.69 -26.99 -10.08
CA PRO A 165 31.35 -28.23 -9.69
C PRO A 165 30.36 -29.17 -8.98
N GLY A 166 30.59 -30.48 -9.07
CA GLY A 166 29.65 -31.50 -8.58
C GLY A 166 29.25 -31.38 -7.10
N SER A 167 30.08 -30.76 -6.26
CA SER A 167 29.79 -30.51 -4.84
C SER A 167 28.77 -29.39 -4.60
N LEU A 168 28.49 -28.55 -5.61
CA LEU A 168 27.59 -27.39 -5.51
C LEU A 168 26.32 -27.55 -6.35
N THR A 169 26.10 -28.69 -7.01
CA THR A 169 24.93 -28.90 -7.88
C THR A 169 23.60 -28.75 -7.16
N ASP A 170 23.57 -29.05 -5.86
CA ASP A 170 22.36 -28.97 -5.04
C ASP A 170 22.14 -27.58 -4.42
N LEU A 171 23.12 -26.68 -4.51
CA LEU A 171 23.05 -25.34 -3.89
C LEU A 171 21.85 -24.51 -4.38
N PRO A 172 21.51 -24.45 -5.69
CA PRO A 172 20.33 -23.71 -6.15
C PRO A 172 19.02 -24.22 -5.52
N MET A 173 18.90 -25.54 -5.32
CA MET A 173 17.73 -26.13 -4.68
C MET A 173 17.61 -25.66 -3.22
N TRP A 174 18.71 -25.69 -2.46
CA TRP A 174 18.71 -25.21 -1.08
C TRP A 174 18.37 -23.72 -0.96
N LEU A 175 18.89 -22.90 -1.88
CA LEU A 175 18.54 -21.48 -1.95
C LEU A 175 17.06 -21.25 -2.29
N ALA A 176 16.50 -22.03 -3.23
CA ALA A 176 15.09 -21.99 -3.56
C ALA A 176 14.20 -22.40 -2.36
N ILE A 177 14.61 -23.40 -1.59
CA ILE A 177 13.90 -23.79 -0.34
C ILE A 177 13.93 -22.64 0.66
N ALA A 178 15.10 -22.04 0.89
CA ALA A 178 15.24 -20.88 1.78
C ALA A 178 14.40 -19.68 1.31
N ALA A 179 14.34 -19.43 0.01
CA ALA A 179 13.48 -18.40 -0.59
C ALA A 179 11.99 -18.70 -0.40
N GLY A 180 11.60 -19.98 -0.49
CA GLY A 180 10.26 -20.48 -0.19
C GLY A 180 9.85 -20.24 1.26
N VAL A 181 10.75 -20.48 2.23
CA VAL A 181 10.54 -20.11 3.64
C VAL A 181 10.35 -18.59 3.79
N GLY A 182 11.12 -17.83 3.01
CA GLY A 182 11.02 -16.38 2.89
C GLY A 182 9.67 -15.85 2.42
N LEU A 183 8.78 -16.69 1.86
CA LEU A 183 7.44 -16.24 1.48
C LEU A 183 6.62 -15.81 2.71
N VAL A 184 6.89 -16.34 3.90
CA VAL A 184 6.21 -15.97 5.15
C VAL A 184 6.32 -14.47 5.43
N PRO A 185 7.53 -13.87 5.59
CA PRO A 185 7.66 -12.42 5.79
C PRO A 185 7.15 -11.61 4.58
N THR A 186 7.27 -12.12 3.35
CA THR A 186 6.73 -11.46 2.15
C THR A 186 5.21 -11.36 2.18
N MET A 187 4.51 -12.43 2.52
CA MET A 187 3.04 -12.43 2.61
C MET A 187 2.55 -11.58 3.79
N ALA A 188 3.28 -11.56 4.91
CA ALA A 188 2.97 -10.65 6.02
C ALA A 188 3.14 -9.17 5.64
N LEU A 189 4.17 -8.84 4.85
CA LEU A 189 4.34 -7.50 4.27
C LEU A 189 3.18 -7.15 3.32
N MET A 190 2.81 -8.08 2.43
CA MET A 190 1.69 -7.88 1.49
C MET A 190 0.35 -7.70 2.21
N ALA A 191 0.10 -8.43 3.30
CA ALA A 191 -1.10 -8.27 4.12
C ALA A 191 -1.21 -6.84 4.66
N ARG A 192 -0.10 -6.30 5.20
CA ARG A 192 -0.04 -4.90 5.69
C ARG A 192 -0.18 -3.88 4.56
N ALA A 193 0.32 -4.19 3.37
CA ALA A 193 0.11 -3.36 2.19
C ALA A 193 -1.36 -3.37 1.75
N ALA A 194 -2.05 -4.51 1.81
CA ALA A 194 -3.48 -4.62 1.49
C ALA A 194 -4.35 -3.84 2.50
N ASP A 195 -4.05 -3.96 3.80
CA ASP A 195 -4.71 -3.16 4.85
C ASP A 195 -4.56 -1.65 4.56
N PHE A 196 -3.37 -1.24 4.13
CA PHE A 196 -3.05 0.15 3.81
C PHE A 196 -3.77 0.67 2.55
N VAL A 197 -4.06 -0.20 1.58
CA VAL A 197 -4.92 0.16 0.43
C VAL A 197 -6.37 0.39 0.85
N GLY A 198 -6.75 0.01 2.08
CA GLY A 198 -8.11 0.11 2.60
C GLY A 198 -8.95 -1.13 2.33
N ASP A 199 -8.32 -2.28 2.08
CA ASP A 199 -8.98 -3.58 1.96
C ASP A 199 -8.53 -4.53 3.09
N PRO A 200 -9.08 -4.36 4.30
CA PRO A 200 -8.67 -5.15 5.47
C PRO A 200 -9.05 -6.63 5.34
N ASP A 201 -10.08 -6.94 4.56
CA ASP A 201 -10.47 -8.34 4.34
C ASP A 201 -9.44 -9.06 3.46
N ARG A 202 -8.82 -8.36 2.50
CA ARG A 202 -7.67 -8.89 1.75
C ARG A 202 -6.45 -9.09 2.65
N GLY A 203 -6.18 -8.17 3.58
CA GLY A 203 -5.12 -8.36 4.58
C GLY A 203 -5.32 -9.62 5.41
N LYS A 204 -6.55 -9.87 5.89
CA LYS A 204 -6.91 -11.13 6.59
C LYS A 204 -6.69 -12.37 5.72
N ARG A 205 -7.10 -12.33 4.44
CA ARG A 205 -6.91 -13.45 3.49
C ARG A 205 -5.43 -13.75 3.24
N LEU A 206 -4.60 -12.71 3.07
CA LEU A 206 -3.15 -12.87 2.92
C LEU A 206 -2.50 -13.40 4.19
N ASN A 207 -2.94 -12.97 5.38
CA ASN A 207 -2.49 -13.55 6.65
C ASN A 207 -2.90 -15.02 6.81
N ALA A 208 -4.09 -15.40 6.37
CA ALA A 208 -4.49 -16.81 6.33
C ALA A 208 -3.58 -17.63 5.40
N LEU A 209 -3.17 -17.05 4.26
CA LEU A 209 -2.20 -17.66 3.35
C LEU A 209 -0.80 -17.79 3.99
N VAL A 210 -0.36 -16.84 4.83
CA VAL A 210 0.88 -16.95 5.64
C VAL A 210 0.84 -18.21 6.50
N LEU A 211 -0.23 -18.38 7.29
CA LEU A 211 -0.38 -19.53 8.18
C LEU A 211 -0.44 -20.83 7.38
N PHE A 212 -1.20 -20.84 6.29
CA PHE A 212 -1.33 -22.00 5.42
C PHE A 212 0.01 -22.42 4.81
N LEU A 213 0.78 -21.48 4.27
CA LEU A 213 2.13 -21.73 3.73
C LEU A 213 3.08 -22.25 4.81
N ALA A 214 3.07 -21.66 6.01
CA ALA A 214 3.92 -22.10 7.11
C ALA A 214 3.62 -23.54 7.53
N VAL A 215 2.34 -23.90 7.66
CA VAL A 215 1.92 -25.27 7.98
C VAL A 215 2.33 -26.25 6.89
N CYS A 216 2.10 -25.91 5.63
CA CYS A 216 2.44 -26.79 4.51
C CYS A 216 3.95 -27.01 4.37
N LEU A 217 4.75 -25.95 4.56
CA LEU A 217 6.20 -26.03 4.57
C LEU A 217 6.70 -26.91 5.73
N ALA A 218 6.12 -26.76 6.93
CA ALA A 218 6.47 -27.59 8.08
C ALA A 218 6.13 -29.08 7.84
N LEU A 219 4.96 -29.37 7.28
CA LEU A 219 4.55 -30.73 6.93
C LEU A 219 5.47 -31.35 5.87
N TRP A 220 5.86 -30.58 4.86
CA TRP A 220 6.80 -31.04 3.83
C TRP A 220 8.18 -31.37 4.42
N MET A 221 8.71 -30.49 5.29
CA MET A 221 9.98 -30.72 6.00
C MET A 221 9.91 -31.95 6.92
N MET A 222 8.76 -32.19 7.56
CA MET A 222 8.54 -33.40 8.38
C MET A 222 8.48 -34.66 7.51
N GLY A 223 7.81 -34.62 6.36
CA GLY A 223 7.77 -35.71 5.38
C GLY A 223 9.15 -36.11 4.88
N LEU A 224 10.01 -35.13 4.56
CA LEU A 224 11.40 -35.37 4.18
C LEU A 224 12.18 -36.15 5.26
N ARG A 225 11.95 -35.87 6.55
CA ARG A 225 12.60 -36.58 7.66
C ARG A 225 12.11 -38.02 7.83
N VAL A 226 10.81 -38.26 7.67
CA VAL A 226 10.21 -39.60 7.80
C VAL A 226 10.70 -40.52 6.68
N ARG A 227 10.86 -40.02 5.45
CA ARG A 227 11.39 -40.81 4.32
C ARG A 227 12.80 -41.36 4.58
N VAL A 228 13.63 -40.61 5.30
CA VAL A 228 15.00 -41.05 5.64
C VAL A 228 14.99 -42.22 6.63
N SER A 229 13.91 -42.44 7.38
CA SER A 229 13.85 -43.44 8.46
C SER A 229 13.07 -44.72 8.13
N LEU A 230 12.18 -44.72 7.13
CA LEU A 230 11.36 -45.89 6.78
C LEU A 230 11.38 -46.18 5.26
N PRO A 231 12.08 -47.23 4.80
CA PRO A 231 12.24 -47.54 3.37
C PRO A 231 11.03 -48.27 2.77
N LEU A 232 9.80 -47.85 3.07
CA LEU A 232 8.58 -48.41 2.45
C LEU A 232 8.11 -47.51 1.29
N PRO A 233 8.28 -47.91 0.01
CA PRO A 233 8.12 -47.03 -1.15
C PRO A 233 6.68 -46.55 -1.38
N SER A 234 5.67 -47.39 -1.12
CA SER A 234 4.25 -47.07 -1.32
C SER A 234 3.65 -46.25 -0.17
N PHE A 235 4.07 -46.53 1.07
CA PHE A 235 3.64 -45.74 2.24
C PHE A 235 4.30 -44.35 2.24
N GLY A 236 5.54 -44.26 1.75
CA GLY A 236 6.27 -43.01 1.58
C GLY A 236 5.55 -42.03 0.66
N MET A 237 4.99 -42.45 -0.48
CA MET A 237 4.30 -41.51 -1.39
C MET A 237 3.04 -40.85 -0.79
N LEU A 238 2.23 -41.60 -0.05
CA LEU A 238 1.03 -41.09 0.63
C LEU A 238 1.39 -40.22 1.84
N MET A 239 2.41 -40.62 2.62
CA MET A 239 2.82 -39.91 3.84
C MET A 239 3.80 -38.75 3.59
N ASN A 240 4.48 -38.69 2.44
CA ASN A 240 5.43 -37.61 2.13
C ASN A 240 4.76 -36.26 1.90
N GLY A 241 3.43 -36.21 1.88
CA GLY A 241 2.68 -34.97 1.68
C GLY A 241 2.93 -34.29 0.33
N THR A 242 3.66 -34.93 -0.59
CA THR A 242 4.03 -34.35 -1.89
C THR A 242 2.80 -34.06 -2.77
N PRO A 243 1.79 -34.95 -2.87
CA PRO A 243 0.56 -34.62 -3.61
C PRO A 243 -0.20 -33.47 -2.96
N LEU A 244 -0.27 -33.45 -1.62
CA LEU A 244 -0.90 -32.36 -0.88
C LEU A 244 -0.16 -31.04 -1.10
N LEU A 245 1.16 -31.05 -1.07
CA LEU A 245 2.00 -29.89 -1.36
C LEU A 245 1.75 -29.39 -2.78
N MET A 246 1.61 -30.28 -3.76
CA MET A 246 1.28 -29.87 -5.13
C MET A 246 -0.06 -29.13 -5.19
N TRP A 247 -1.12 -29.67 -4.57
CA TRP A 247 -2.42 -29.01 -4.50
C TRP A 247 -2.37 -27.68 -3.74
N VAL A 248 -1.62 -27.64 -2.65
CA VAL A 248 -1.36 -26.42 -1.86
C VAL A 248 -0.66 -25.37 -2.70
N MET A 249 0.36 -25.75 -3.46
CA MET A 249 1.14 -24.83 -4.29
C MET A 249 0.29 -24.31 -5.46
N ILE A 250 -0.52 -25.17 -6.08
CA ILE A 250 -1.43 -24.77 -7.16
C ILE A 250 -2.55 -23.88 -6.62
N GLY A 251 -3.28 -24.33 -5.59
CA GLY A 251 -4.41 -23.61 -5.02
C GLY A 251 -3.99 -22.33 -4.30
N GLY A 252 -2.97 -22.41 -3.45
CA GLY A 252 -2.36 -21.26 -2.78
C GLY A 252 -1.71 -20.29 -3.76
N GLY A 253 -1.03 -20.80 -4.80
CA GLY A 253 -0.46 -19.99 -5.86
C GLY A 253 -1.52 -19.26 -6.68
N ALA A 254 -2.59 -19.95 -7.11
CA ALA A 254 -3.71 -19.34 -7.81
C ALA A 254 -4.43 -18.29 -6.94
N TYR A 255 -4.61 -18.58 -5.65
CA TYR A 255 -5.19 -17.63 -4.71
C TYR A 255 -4.30 -16.40 -4.50
N ALA A 256 -2.98 -16.59 -4.35
CA ALA A 256 -2.03 -15.49 -4.25
C ALA A 256 -2.02 -14.63 -5.52
N LEU A 257 -1.99 -15.26 -6.69
CA LEU A 257 -2.10 -14.58 -8.00
C LEU A 257 -3.36 -13.72 -8.10
N TRP A 258 -4.51 -14.26 -7.68
CA TRP A 258 -5.75 -13.52 -7.64
C TRP A 258 -5.67 -12.29 -6.71
N ASN A 259 -5.06 -12.44 -5.53
CA ASN A 259 -4.84 -11.31 -4.62
C ASN A 259 -3.88 -10.26 -5.20
N PHE A 260 -2.82 -10.67 -5.91
CA PHE A 260 -1.90 -9.73 -6.58
C PHE A 260 -2.58 -8.97 -7.70
N TYR A 261 -3.40 -9.65 -8.50
CA TYR A 261 -4.21 -9.00 -9.53
C TYR A 261 -5.19 -7.97 -8.92
N GLN A 262 -5.87 -8.33 -7.83
CA GLN A 262 -6.73 -7.38 -7.12
C GLN A 262 -5.95 -6.20 -6.51
N LEU A 263 -4.77 -6.44 -5.95
CA LEU A 263 -3.91 -5.38 -5.44
C LEU A 263 -3.46 -4.44 -6.57
N ALA A 264 -3.07 -4.99 -7.72
CA ALA A 264 -2.65 -4.23 -8.89
C ALA A 264 -3.78 -3.37 -9.47
N THR A 265 -5.00 -3.91 -9.57
CA THR A 265 -6.18 -3.17 -10.05
C THR A 265 -6.62 -2.09 -9.07
N THR A 266 -6.66 -2.38 -7.76
CA THR A 266 -7.03 -1.38 -6.73
C THR A 266 -6.03 -0.23 -6.63
N THR A 267 -4.73 -0.51 -6.69
CA THR A 267 -3.68 0.54 -6.73
C THR A 267 -3.76 1.36 -8.02
N THR A 268 -4.06 0.74 -9.16
CA THR A 268 -4.27 1.46 -10.44
C THR A 268 -5.48 2.41 -10.36
N TRP A 269 -6.58 1.97 -9.74
CA TRP A 269 -7.74 2.82 -9.50
C TRP A 269 -7.42 4.01 -8.57
N ALA A 270 -6.63 3.78 -7.52
CA ALA A 270 -6.16 4.84 -6.63
C ALA A 270 -5.34 5.91 -7.38
N ILE A 271 -4.52 5.53 -8.37
CA ILE A 271 -3.81 6.48 -9.24
C ILE A 271 -4.79 7.37 -10.00
N GLN A 272 -5.88 6.80 -10.54
CA GLN A 272 -6.87 7.57 -11.28
C GLN A 272 -7.59 8.59 -10.38
N ILE A 273 -7.89 8.22 -9.13
CA ILE A 273 -8.48 9.15 -8.16
C ILE A 273 -7.50 10.27 -7.81
N ALA A 274 -6.25 9.93 -7.51
CA ALA A 274 -5.23 10.92 -7.17
C ALA A 274 -5.07 11.94 -8.30
N ARG A 275 -5.05 11.49 -9.56
CA ARG A 275 -5.02 12.39 -10.73
C ARG A 275 -6.25 13.30 -10.80
N ARG A 276 -7.46 12.77 -10.62
CA ARG A 276 -8.69 13.58 -10.62
C ARG A 276 -8.71 14.61 -9.48
N GLN A 277 -8.19 14.25 -8.31
CA GLN A 277 -8.06 15.17 -7.18
C GLN A 277 -7.05 16.29 -7.47
N ASP A 278 -5.89 15.95 -8.05
CA ASP A 278 -4.89 16.94 -8.46
C ASP A 278 -5.43 17.90 -9.52
N GLU A 279 -6.15 17.38 -10.52
CA GLU A 279 -6.85 18.20 -11.54
C GLU A 279 -7.90 19.10 -10.90
N HIS A 280 -8.69 18.58 -9.97
CA HIS A 280 -9.69 19.38 -9.25
C HIS A 280 -9.06 20.51 -8.44
N VAL A 281 -7.98 20.22 -7.69
CA VAL A 281 -7.23 21.24 -6.93
C VAL A 281 -6.61 22.27 -7.86
N ARG A 282 -6.09 21.86 -9.02
CA ARG A 282 -5.57 22.78 -10.03
C ARG A 282 -6.67 23.70 -10.57
N ASN A 283 -7.82 23.14 -10.95
CA ASN A 283 -8.96 23.91 -11.46
C ASN A 283 -9.48 24.91 -10.41
N LEU A 284 -9.53 24.52 -9.13
CA LEU A 284 -9.88 25.43 -8.05
C LEU A 284 -8.87 26.56 -7.90
N ARG A 285 -7.56 26.28 -7.96
CA ARG A 285 -6.52 27.32 -7.92
C ARG A 285 -6.64 28.29 -9.08
N GLU A 286 -6.90 27.78 -10.28
CA GLU A 286 -7.10 28.61 -11.48
C GLU A 286 -8.33 29.51 -11.33
N ARG A 287 -9.46 28.99 -10.83
CA ARG A 287 -10.66 29.78 -10.51
C ARG A 287 -10.38 30.86 -9.46
N PHE A 288 -9.75 30.52 -8.35
CA PHE A 288 -9.38 31.51 -7.32
C PHE A 288 -8.42 32.59 -7.85
N ALA A 289 -7.53 32.23 -8.78
CA ALA A 289 -6.65 33.20 -9.43
C ALA A 289 -7.41 34.13 -10.36
N GLN A 290 -8.39 33.60 -11.12
CA GLN A 290 -9.28 34.38 -11.97
C GLN A 290 -10.16 35.32 -11.14
N ASP A 291 -10.84 34.82 -10.11
CA ASP A 291 -11.68 35.64 -9.21
C ASP A 291 -10.87 36.77 -8.55
N ARG A 292 -9.62 36.50 -8.18
CA ARG A 292 -8.71 37.52 -7.64
C ARG A 292 -8.35 38.58 -8.69
N ALA A 293 -8.09 38.18 -9.93
CA ALA A 293 -7.78 39.11 -11.02
C ALA A 293 -8.98 39.98 -11.39
N GLU A 294 -10.18 39.39 -11.45
CA GLU A 294 -11.43 40.11 -11.68
C GLU A 294 -11.76 41.08 -10.54
N GLY A 295 -11.61 40.62 -9.29
CA GLY A 295 -11.80 41.45 -8.11
C GLY A 295 -10.85 42.65 -8.03
N ALA A 296 -9.58 42.46 -8.39
CA ALA A 296 -8.61 43.56 -8.49
C ALA A 296 -9.02 44.58 -9.57
N GLY A 297 -9.41 44.11 -10.76
CA GLY A 297 -9.87 44.99 -11.84
C GLY A 297 -11.20 45.69 -11.56
N ALA A 298 -12.03 45.16 -10.65
CA ALA A 298 -13.24 45.84 -10.17
C ALA A 298 -12.90 46.92 -9.14
N ALA A 299 -12.02 46.63 -8.18
CA ALA A 299 -11.55 47.60 -7.18
C ALA A 299 -10.89 48.83 -7.82
N ASP A 300 -10.07 48.61 -8.86
CA ASP A 300 -9.45 49.68 -9.64
C ASP A 300 -10.50 50.55 -10.37
N ARG A 301 -11.56 49.93 -10.92
CA ARG A 301 -12.65 50.65 -11.62
C ARG A 301 -13.50 51.49 -10.68
N GLU A 302 -13.72 51.01 -9.46
CA GLU A 302 -14.55 51.70 -8.47
C GLU A 302 -13.77 52.72 -7.63
N GLY A 303 -12.45 52.85 -7.84
CA GLY A 303 -11.61 53.80 -7.10
C GLY A 303 -11.35 53.40 -5.64
N PHE A 304 -11.68 52.16 -5.26
CA PHE A 304 -11.34 51.59 -3.95
C PHE A 304 -9.89 51.08 -3.95
N GLY A 305 -8.93 51.97 -4.21
CA GLY A 305 -7.50 51.68 -4.29
C GLY A 305 -6.83 51.45 -2.93
N GLY A 306 -7.39 50.59 -2.08
CA GLY A 306 -6.75 50.09 -0.87
C GLY A 306 -6.26 48.65 -1.08
N PRO A 307 -5.04 48.28 -0.67
CA PRO A 307 -4.58 46.90 -0.79
C PRO A 307 -5.53 45.96 -0.04
N VAL A 308 -6.23 45.10 -0.79
CA VAL A 308 -7.09 44.06 -0.20
C VAL A 308 -6.19 43.05 0.49
N GLU A 309 -6.09 43.14 1.81
CA GLU A 309 -5.39 42.13 2.58
C GLU A 309 -6.07 40.77 2.36
N PRO A 310 -5.31 39.73 1.97
CA PRO A 310 -5.88 38.43 1.74
C PRO A 310 -6.58 37.94 3.03
N PRO A 311 -7.77 37.33 2.94
CA PRO A 311 -8.45 36.82 4.12
C PRO A 311 -7.53 35.86 4.87
N ILE A 312 -7.36 36.11 6.17
CA ILE A 312 -6.40 35.48 7.10
C ILE A 312 -6.51 33.93 7.19
N GLY A 313 -7.47 33.31 6.47
CA GLY A 313 -7.64 31.86 6.38
C GLY A 313 -7.29 31.22 5.02
N SER A 314 -7.15 31.95 3.91
CA SER A 314 -7.04 31.35 2.56
C SER A 314 -5.61 30.96 2.15
N MET A 315 -4.61 31.37 2.93
CA MET A 315 -3.20 31.01 2.74
C MET A 315 -2.69 30.02 3.80
N MET A 316 -3.55 29.19 4.40
CA MET A 316 -3.08 28.06 5.20
C MET A 316 -2.34 27.04 4.31
N GLY A 317 -1.05 27.30 4.09
CA GLY A 317 0.00 26.32 4.34
C GLY A 317 0.38 25.38 3.21
N ILE A 318 -0.20 25.44 2.02
CA ILE A 318 0.35 24.68 0.88
C ILE A 318 1.51 25.47 0.30
N LYS A 319 2.70 25.34 0.93
CA LYS A 319 3.95 25.74 0.27
C LYS A 319 3.98 25.06 -1.11
N PRO A 320 4.25 25.79 -2.21
CA PRO A 320 4.42 25.16 -3.51
C PRO A 320 5.50 24.08 -3.36
N LYS A 321 5.15 22.82 -3.66
CA LYS A 321 6.15 21.75 -3.78
C LYS A 321 7.13 22.22 -4.85
N ARG A 322 8.40 22.42 -4.48
CA ARG A 322 9.46 22.63 -5.45
C ARG A 322 9.49 21.39 -6.36
N PRO A 323 9.60 21.57 -7.70
CA PRO A 323 9.72 20.47 -8.64
C PRO A 323 10.95 19.60 -8.34
#